data_AF-A0ABC9SRK2-F1
#
_entry.id   AF-A0ABC9SRK2-F1
#
_cell.length_a   1.000
_cell.length_b   1.000
_cell.length_c   1.000
_cell.angle_alpha   90.00
_cell.angle_beta   90.00
_cell.angle_gamma   90.00
#
_symmetry.space_group_name_H-M   'P 1'
#
loop_
_entity.id
_entity.type
_entity.pdbx_description
1 polymer ?
#
loop_
_entity_poly.entity_id
_entity_poly.type
_entity_poly.pdbx_seq_one_letter_code
_entity_poly.pdbx_strand_id
1 'polypeptide(L)'
;MKKSLEEIYKKYPKVKERMNGTLCPLTNVEDTFYQLSLFINDPCLYSFNMNTLYTHLKDNDLLFALQTIIKFFQQDTNLISEKDILKISEEDLHKEKIYNQKMFSEYLTQGGVPYSQGKFHTYYKRGKIIDADIIIAETPYWFESSVIKFTKKELNKVTKKK
;
A
#
# COMPACT_ATOMS: atom_id res chain seq x y z
N MET A 1 -4.27 14.95 -12.37
CA MET A 1 -5.04 13.81 -12.91
C MET A 1 -4.59 12.57 -12.15
N LYS A 2 -5.46 11.56 -11.97
CA LYS A 2 -5.09 10.32 -11.25
C LYS A 2 -4.05 9.56 -12.08
N LYS A 3 -3.00 9.02 -11.46
CA LYS A 3 -1.88 8.36 -12.15
C LYS A 3 -2.30 7.07 -12.85
N SER A 4 -3.27 6.35 -12.29
CA SER A 4 -3.88 5.18 -12.93
C SER A 4 -4.61 5.55 -14.22
N LEU A 5 -5.28 6.70 -14.23
CA LEU A 5 -6.02 7.20 -15.39
C LEU A 5 -5.08 7.62 -16.54
N GLU A 6 -3.95 8.24 -16.22
CA GLU A 6 -2.90 8.60 -17.19
C GLU A 6 -2.38 7.37 -17.97
N GLU A 7 -2.19 6.24 -17.29
CA GLU A 7 -1.72 5.01 -17.91
C GLU A 7 -2.76 4.40 -18.84
N ILE A 8 -4.04 4.39 -18.44
CA ILE A 8 -5.13 3.96 -19.33
C ILE A 8 -5.11 4.80 -20.60
N TYR A 9 -5.03 6.12 -20.49
CA TYR A 9 -5.05 7.03 -21.64
C TYR A 9 -3.84 6.88 -22.56
N LYS A 10 -2.68 6.52 -22.01
CA LYS A 10 -1.48 6.22 -22.79
C LYS A 10 -1.66 4.93 -23.60
N LYS A 11 -2.24 3.88 -22.99
CA LYS A 11 -2.44 2.58 -23.65
C LYS A 11 -3.64 2.58 -24.61
N TYR A 12 -4.72 3.29 -24.26
CA TYR A 12 -5.96 3.37 -25.02
C TYR A 12 -6.36 4.83 -25.30
N PRO A 13 -5.79 5.49 -26.32
CA PRO A 13 -6.08 6.88 -26.64
C PRO A 13 -7.57 7.15 -26.93
N LYS A 14 -8.28 6.20 -27.56
CA LYS A 14 -9.73 6.31 -27.81
C LYS A 14 -10.55 6.42 -26.52
N VAL A 15 -10.10 5.79 -25.44
CA VAL A 15 -10.74 5.93 -24.12
C VAL A 15 -10.61 7.37 -23.62
N LYS A 16 -9.45 8.00 -23.81
CA LYS A 16 -9.25 9.43 -23.48
C LYS A 16 -10.16 10.33 -24.30
N GLU A 17 -10.25 10.10 -25.61
CA GLU A 17 -11.13 10.84 -26.49
C GLU A 17 -12.60 10.72 -26.05
N ARG A 18 -13.03 9.50 -25.72
CA ARG A 18 -14.38 9.24 -25.21
C ARG A 18 -14.65 9.95 -23.88
N MET A 19 -13.68 9.94 -22.96
CA MET A 19 -13.77 10.67 -21.69
C MET A 19 -13.86 12.19 -21.88
N ASN A 20 -13.30 12.72 -22.98
CA ASN A 20 -13.39 14.14 -23.33
C ASN A 20 -14.68 14.50 -24.10
N GLY A 21 -15.59 13.55 -24.31
CA GLY A 21 -16.87 13.77 -24.98
C GLY A 21 -16.89 13.44 -26.48
N THR A 22 -15.80 12.95 -27.06
CA THR A 22 -15.78 12.52 -28.46
C THR A 22 -16.57 11.24 -28.64
N LEU A 23 -17.54 11.25 -29.55
CA LEU A 23 -18.29 10.04 -29.92
C LEU A 23 -17.47 9.14 -30.84
N CYS A 24 -16.59 8.31 -30.27
CA CYS A 24 -15.89 7.24 -30.98
C CYS A 24 -16.41 5.84 -30.56
N PRO A 25 -16.49 4.86 -31.48
CA PRO A 25 -16.83 3.49 -31.14
C PRO A 25 -15.67 2.82 -30.39
N LEU A 26 -15.99 2.12 -29.30
CA LEU A 26 -15.04 1.39 -28.47
C LEU A 26 -15.23 -0.12 -28.67
N THR A 27 -14.12 -0.86 -28.68
CA THR A 27 -14.14 -2.32 -28.54
C THR A 27 -14.57 -2.74 -27.13
N ASN A 28 -14.91 -4.01 -26.90
CA ASN A 28 -15.24 -4.50 -25.55
C ASN A 28 -14.09 -4.29 -24.55
N VAL A 29 -12.83 -4.38 -25.01
CA VAL A 29 -11.65 -4.09 -24.21
C VAL A 29 -11.62 -2.60 -23.86
N GLU A 30 -11.69 -1.73 -24.85
CA GLU A 30 -11.65 -0.28 -24.64
C GLU A 30 -12.84 0.22 -23.81
N ASP A 31 -14.04 -0.33 -24.00
CA ASP A 31 -15.23 -0.01 -23.21
C ASP A 31 -15.04 -0.43 -21.75
N THR A 32 -14.47 -1.61 -21.50
CA THR A 32 -14.10 -2.03 -20.15
C THR A 32 -13.15 -1.02 -19.49
N PHE A 33 -12.14 -0.55 -20.22
CA PHE A 33 -11.23 0.49 -19.72
C PHE A 33 -11.87 1.88 -19.62
N TYR A 34 -12.88 2.20 -20.43
CA TYR A 34 -13.67 3.42 -20.32
C TYR A 34 -14.55 3.42 -19.07
N GLN A 35 -15.26 2.33 -18.79
CA GLN A 35 -16.02 2.17 -17.55
C GLN A 35 -15.09 2.24 -16.33
N LEU A 36 -13.92 1.58 -16.39
CA LEU A 36 -12.91 1.68 -15.34
C LEU A 36 -12.40 3.13 -15.19
N SER A 37 -12.23 3.87 -16.28
CA SER A 37 -11.81 5.27 -16.27
C SER A 37 -12.85 6.19 -15.61
N LEU A 38 -14.14 5.96 -15.87
CA LEU A 38 -15.24 6.67 -15.22
C LEU A 38 -15.22 6.44 -13.70
N PHE A 39 -15.13 5.17 -13.28
CA PHE A 39 -15.01 4.80 -11.86
C PHE A 39 -13.77 5.41 -11.20
N ILE A 40 -12.60 5.30 -11.84
CA ILE A 40 -11.36 5.89 -11.33
C ILE A 40 -11.52 7.40 -11.21
N ASN A 41 -12.14 8.08 -12.17
CA ASN A 41 -12.30 9.52 -12.14
C ASN A 41 -13.18 9.96 -10.96
N ASP A 42 -14.39 9.39 -10.84
CA ASP A 42 -15.35 9.68 -9.78
C ASP A 42 -16.03 8.39 -9.26
N PRO A 43 -15.43 7.72 -8.25
CA PRO A 43 -15.93 6.45 -7.73
C PRO A 43 -17.20 6.60 -6.87
N CYS A 44 -17.59 7.84 -6.52
CA CYS A 44 -18.84 8.10 -5.82
C CYS A 44 -20.03 8.15 -6.78
N LEU A 45 -19.79 8.54 -8.03
CA LEU A 45 -20.81 8.68 -9.06
C LEU A 45 -20.93 7.43 -9.95
N TYR A 46 -19.80 6.84 -10.33
CA TYR A 46 -19.76 5.71 -11.24
C TYR A 46 -19.40 4.43 -10.50
N SER A 47 -19.96 3.30 -10.94
CA SER A 47 -19.61 1.96 -10.46
C SER A 47 -18.87 1.20 -11.55
N PHE A 48 -18.01 0.26 -11.16
CA PHE A 48 -17.30 -0.61 -12.09
C PHE A 48 -17.73 -2.06 -11.90
N ASN A 49 -18.19 -2.71 -12.98
CA ASN A 49 -18.61 -4.10 -12.95
C ASN A 49 -17.41 -5.04 -13.20
N MET A 50 -16.91 -5.69 -12.14
CA MET A 50 -15.78 -6.62 -12.22
C MET A 50 -16.00 -7.80 -13.19
N ASN A 51 -17.24 -8.19 -13.50
CA ASN A 51 -17.52 -9.24 -14.47
C ASN A 51 -16.97 -8.91 -15.87
N THR A 52 -16.90 -7.62 -16.22
CA THR A 52 -16.33 -7.16 -17.51
C THR A 52 -14.86 -7.55 -17.67
N LEU A 53 -14.10 -7.65 -16.56
CA LEU A 53 -12.71 -8.11 -16.60
C LEU A 53 -12.65 -9.58 -17.06
N TYR A 54 -13.54 -10.41 -16.55
CA TYR A 54 -13.60 -11.84 -16.90
C TYR A 54 -14.12 -12.06 -18.32
N THR A 55 -15.13 -11.30 -18.74
CA THR A 55 -15.78 -11.51 -20.04
C THR A 55 -15.01 -10.90 -21.21
N HIS A 56 -14.30 -9.78 -21.00
CA HIS A 56 -13.75 -8.98 -22.10
C HIS A 56 -12.23 -8.94 -22.14
N LEU A 57 -11.53 -9.22 -21.04
CA LEU A 57 -10.07 -9.07 -20.98
C LEU A 57 -9.38 -10.43 -20.94
N LYS A 58 -8.22 -10.51 -21.62
CA LYS A 58 -7.31 -11.65 -21.59
C LYS A 58 -5.86 -11.18 -21.49
N ASP A 59 -5.00 -12.07 -21.00
CA ASP A 59 -3.54 -11.91 -20.99
C ASP A 59 -3.08 -10.53 -20.49
N ASN A 60 -2.38 -9.78 -21.34
CA ASN A 60 -1.80 -8.48 -21.02
C ASN A 60 -2.83 -7.41 -20.66
N ASP A 61 -4.06 -7.50 -21.18
CA ASP A 61 -5.10 -6.51 -20.89
C ASP A 61 -5.74 -6.77 -19.53
N LEU A 62 -5.94 -8.04 -19.18
CA LEU A 62 -6.39 -8.40 -17.84
C LEU A 62 -5.32 -8.03 -16.80
N LEU A 63 -4.05 -8.37 -17.06
CA LEU A 63 -2.94 -8.00 -16.18
C LEU A 63 -2.87 -6.48 -15.98
N PHE A 64 -2.97 -5.72 -17.07
CA PHE A 64 -2.97 -4.27 -17.03
C PHE A 64 -4.14 -3.72 -16.19
N ALA A 65 -5.36 -4.21 -16.38
CA ALA A 65 -6.51 -3.78 -15.60
C ALA A 65 -6.33 -4.02 -14.09
N LEU A 66 -5.82 -5.20 -13.71
CA LEU A 66 -5.55 -5.53 -12.31
C LEU A 66 -4.49 -4.60 -11.71
N GLN A 67 -3.40 -4.33 -12.45
CA GLN A 67 -2.36 -3.38 -12.02
C GLN A 67 -2.92 -1.96 -11.87
N THR A 68 -3.78 -1.52 -12.80
CA THR A 68 -4.44 -0.22 -12.74
C THR A 68 -5.34 -0.10 -11.51
N ILE A 69 -6.13 -1.13 -11.18
CA ILE A 69 -6.99 -1.15 -9.99
C ILE A 69 -6.14 -1.06 -8.72
N ILE A 70 -5.09 -1.88 -8.62
CA ILE A 70 -4.16 -1.85 -7.49
C ILE A 70 -3.55 -0.45 -7.34
N LYS A 71 -3.07 0.13 -8.43
CA LYS A 71 -2.45 1.46 -8.45
C LYS A 71 -3.44 2.54 -8.03
N PHE A 72 -4.68 2.48 -8.52
CA PHE A 72 -5.73 3.42 -8.14
C PHE A 72 -5.90 3.43 -6.61
N PHE A 73 -6.14 2.28 -6.00
CA PHE A 73 -6.35 2.22 -4.55
C PHE A 73 -5.09 2.58 -3.74
N GLN A 74 -3.90 2.22 -4.20
CA GLN A 74 -2.64 2.48 -3.48
C GLN A 74 -2.11 3.91 -3.65
N GLN A 75 -2.33 4.55 -4.79
CA GLN A 75 -1.66 5.82 -5.15
C GLN A 75 -2.61 6.97 -5.41
N ASP A 76 -3.83 6.70 -5.88
CA ASP A 76 -4.80 7.73 -6.26
C ASP A 76 -5.95 7.87 -5.24
N THR A 77 -6.03 6.95 -4.27
CA THR A 77 -6.93 7.05 -3.11
C THR A 77 -6.14 7.08 -1.82
N ASN A 78 -6.77 7.56 -0.73
CA ASN A 78 -6.22 7.47 0.63
C ASN A 78 -6.78 6.26 1.41
N LEU A 79 -7.44 5.31 0.72
CA LEU A 79 -8.10 4.17 1.37
C LEU A 79 -7.10 3.11 1.85
N ILE A 80 -5.97 2.97 1.15
CA ILE A 80 -4.85 2.15 1.59
C ILE A 80 -3.79 3.09 2.18
N SER A 81 -3.97 3.43 3.45
CA SER A 81 -3.12 4.40 4.18
C SER A 81 -1.86 3.78 4.80
N GLU A 82 -1.82 2.46 4.95
CA GLU A 82 -0.65 1.75 5.49
C GLU A 82 -0.43 0.48 4.67
N LYS A 83 0.56 0.52 3.78
CA LYS A 83 1.55 -0.54 3.86
C LYS A 83 2.74 0.09 4.54
N ASP A 84 3.07 -0.37 5.74
CA ASP A 84 4.40 -0.24 6.32
C ASP A 84 5.44 -0.99 5.46
N ILE A 85 5.41 -0.82 4.13
CA ILE A 85 6.54 -1.14 3.28
C ILE A 85 7.59 -0.10 3.63
N LEU A 86 8.58 -0.58 4.37
CA LEU A 86 9.81 0.10 4.61
C LEU A 86 10.44 0.49 3.26
N LYS A 87 10.48 1.78 2.94
CA LYS A 87 11.18 2.29 1.76
C LYS A 87 12.61 2.58 2.16
N ILE A 88 13.50 1.61 1.94
CA ILE A 88 14.94 1.77 2.13
C ILE A 88 15.64 1.78 0.76
N SER A 89 16.71 2.55 0.63
CA SER A 89 17.58 2.46 -0.55
C SER A 89 18.40 1.17 -0.50
N GLU A 90 18.92 0.72 -1.64
CA GLU A 90 19.82 -0.44 -1.69
C GLU A 90 21.08 -0.23 -0.83
N GLU A 91 21.61 0.99 -0.80
CA GLU A 91 22.75 1.37 0.04
C GLU A 91 22.44 1.32 1.54
N ASP A 92 21.21 1.67 1.93
CA ASP A 92 20.75 1.63 3.32
C ASP A 92 20.42 0.20 3.76
N LEU A 93 19.92 -0.65 2.85
CA LEU A 93 19.66 -2.08 3.12
C LEU A 93 20.92 -2.80 3.63
N HIS A 94 22.08 -2.51 3.06
CA HIS A 94 23.34 -3.10 3.52
C HIS A 94 23.78 -2.65 4.92
N LYS A 95 23.26 -1.53 5.41
CA LYS A 95 23.56 -0.96 6.73
C LYS A 95 22.48 -1.30 7.77
N GLU A 96 21.37 -1.87 7.32
CA GLU A 96 20.21 -2.13 8.13
C GLU A 96 20.53 -3.22 9.18
N LYS A 97 20.34 -2.89 10.46
CA LYS A 97 20.46 -3.87 11.54
C LYS A 97 19.14 -4.60 11.74
N ILE A 98 19.23 -5.89 12.03
CA ILE A 98 18.07 -6.73 12.35
C ILE A 98 17.93 -6.84 13.86
N TYR A 99 16.76 -6.48 14.36
CA TYR A 99 16.36 -6.50 15.75
C TYR A 99 15.47 -7.72 16.02
N ASN A 100 15.82 -8.50 17.04
CA ASN A 100 14.90 -9.47 17.63
C ASN A 100 14.03 -8.80 18.70
N GLN A 101 13.08 -9.53 19.29
CA GLN A 101 12.18 -9.00 20.32
C GLN A 101 12.91 -8.34 21.50
N LYS A 102 14.02 -8.96 21.96
CA LYS A 102 14.82 -8.43 23.07
C LYS A 102 15.42 -7.08 22.69
N MET A 103 16.14 -7.01 21.57
CA MET A 103 16.77 -5.79 21.08
C MET A 103 15.74 -4.67 20.85
N PHE A 104 14.57 -5.00 20.29
CA PHE A 104 13.50 -4.01 20.08
C PHE A 104 12.98 -3.47 21.41
N SER A 105 12.68 -4.34 22.37
CA SER A 105 12.21 -3.90 23.70
C SER A 105 13.22 -3.02 24.44
N GLU A 106 14.52 -3.33 24.30
CA GLU A 106 15.62 -2.55 24.87
C GLU A 106 15.71 -1.18 24.20
N TYR A 107 15.63 -1.13 22.86
CA TYR A 107 15.63 0.12 22.09
C TYR A 107 14.49 1.05 22.48
N LEU A 108 13.26 0.52 22.60
CA LEU A 108 12.09 1.29 23.04
C LEU A 108 12.31 1.93 24.42
N THR A 109 12.83 1.14 25.35
CA THR A 109 13.08 1.58 26.73
C THR A 109 14.15 2.66 26.79
N GLN A 110 15.25 2.49 26.04
CA GLN A 110 16.30 3.51 25.92
C GLN A 110 15.78 4.80 25.26
N GLY A 111 14.85 4.68 24.31
CA GLY A 111 14.16 5.80 23.64
C GLY A 111 13.08 6.49 24.48
N GLY A 112 12.95 6.15 25.77
CA GLY A 112 11.98 6.78 26.69
C GLY A 112 10.56 6.21 26.63
N VAL A 113 10.36 5.08 25.93
CA VAL A 113 9.07 4.37 25.86
C VAL A 113 9.14 3.12 26.75
N PRO A 114 8.56 3.13 27.97
CA PRO A 114 8.75 2.04 28.92
C PRO A 114 8.06 0.74 28.46
N TYR A 115 8.89 -0.23 28.04
CA TYR A 115 8.50 -1.58 27.64
C TYR A 115 9.36 -2.64 28.34
N SER A 116 8.75 -3.50 29.16
CA SER A 116 9.40 -4.74 29.58
C SER A 116 9.30 -5.80 28.47
N GLN A 117 10.26 -6.74 28.42
CA GLN A 117 10.24 -7.83 27.44
C GLN A 117 8.94 -8.66 27.49
N GLY A 118 8.44 -8.99 28.68
CA GLY A 118 7.17 -9.73 28.83
C GLY A 118 5.96 -8.94 28.30
N LYS A 119 5.97 -7.61 28.47
CA LYS A 119 4.96 -6.72 27.91
C LYS A 119 5.05 -6.67 26.38
N PHE A 120 6.27 -6.62 25.84
CA PHE A 120 6.51 -6.61 24.40
C PHE A 120 5.90 -7.84 23.71
N HIS A 121 6.24 -9.05 24.18
CA HIS A 121 5.70 -10.31 23.61
C HIS A 121 4.16 -10.34 23.63
N THR A 122 3.57 -9.95 24.76
CA THR A 122 2.11 -9.89 24.92
C THR A 122 1.48 -8.89 23.95
N TYR A 123 2.12 -7.73 23.76
CA TYR A 123 1.60 -6.65 22.92
C TYR A 123 1.75 -6.97 21.44
N TYR A 124 2.83 -7.65 21.06
CA TYR A 124 3.00 -8.16 19.70
C TYR A 124 1.88 -9.15 19.34
N LYS A 125 1.61 -10.15 20.19
CA LYS A 125 0.47 -11.07 19.99
C LYS A 125 -0.90 -10.40 19.90
N ARG A 126 -1.04 -9.19 20.44
CA ARG A 126 -2.28 -8.40 20.44
C ARG A 126 -2.34 -7.37 19.30
N GLY A 127 -1.38 -7.39 18.36
CA GLY A 127 -1.30 -6.43 17.25
C GLY A 127 -1.03 -4.99 17.69
N LYS A 128 -0.43 -4.79 18.87
CA LYS A 128 -0.05 -3.46 19.39
C LYS A 128 1.38 -3.05 19.02
N ILE A 129 2.19 -4.00 18.61
CA ILE A 129 3.49 -3.79 17.98
C ILE A 129 3.31 -3.99 16.48
N ILE A 130 4.10 -3.32 15.66
CA ILE A 130 4.14 -3.53 14.21
C ILE A 130 4.45 -4.99 13.86
N ASP A 131 3.93 -5.45 12.72
CA ASP A 131 4.25 -6.76 12.18
C ASP A 131 5.76 -6.92 11.94
N ALA A 132 6.22 -8.16 11.95
CA ALA A 132 7.62 -8.48 11.71
C ALA A 132 7.99 -8.17 10.25
N ASP A 133 9.14 -7.54 10.04
CA ASP A 133 9.67 -7.32 8.69
C ASP A 133 10.16 -8.65 8.08
N ILE A 134 10.67 -9.56 8.93
CA ILE A 134 11.15 -10.90 8.54
C ILE A 134 10.79 -11.90 9.64
N ILE A 135 10.46 -13.15 9.25
CA ILE A 135 10.34 -14.29 10.16
C ILE A 135 11.40 -15.32 9.79
N ILE A 136 12.24 -15.73 10.75
CA ILE A 136 13.27 -16.76 10.58
C ILE A 136 13.01 -17.86 11.60
N ALA A 137 12.77 -19.10 11.13
CA ALA A 137 12.44 -20.23 11.99
C ALA A 137 11.36 -19.90 13.03
N GLU A 138 10.23 -19.35 12.56
CA GLU A 138 9.07 -18.91 13.36
C GLU A 138 9.35 -17.77 14.36
N THR A 139 10.58 -17.24 14.37
CA THR A 139 10.97 -16.13 15.23
C THR A 139 10.84 -14.81 14.46
N PRO A 140 10.09 -13.82 14.98
CA PRO A 140 9.91 -12.53 14.32
C PRO A 140 11.11 -11.59 14.53
N TYR A 141 11.45 -10.86 13.48
CA TYR A 141 12.51 -9.86 13.44
C TYR A 141 12.05 -8.57 12.75
N TRP A 142 12.71 -7.47 13.10
CA TRP A 142 12.42 -6.13 12.58
C TRP A 142 13.69 -5.45 12.11
N PHE A 143 13.58 -4.60 11.10
CA PHE A 143 14.65 -3.72 10.68
C PHE A 143 14.77 -2.53 11.64
N GLU A 144 15.98 -1.98 11.78
CA GLU A 144 16.28 -0.83 12.64
C GLU A 144 15.38 0.37 12.34
N SER A 145 15.16 0.66 11.07
CA SER A 145 14.30 1.74 10.57
C SER A 145 12.82 1.53 10.95
N SER A 146 12.32 0.29 10.92
CA SER A 146 10.99 -0.09 11.44
C SER A 146 10.90 0.20 12.94
N VAL A 147 11.91 -0.24 13.70
CA VAL A 147 12.03 -0.01 15.14
C VAL A 147 12.06 1.48 15.47
N ILE A 148 12.87 2.27 14.76
CA ILE A 148 12.99 3.73 14.92
C ILE A 148 11.65 4.41 14.64
N LYS A 149 11.00 4.08 13.52
CA LYS A 149 9.73 4.67 13.10
C LYS A 149 8.65 4.41 14.14
N PHE A 150 8.54 3.16 14.61
CA PHE A 150 7.59 2.78 15.66
C PHE A 150 7.90 3.50 16.97
N THR A 151 9.16 3.54 17.40
CA THR A 151 9.58 4.21 18.64
C THR A 151 9.22 5.70 18.64
N LYS A 152 9.46 6.41 17.53
CA LYS A 152 9.05 7.81 17.38
C LYS A 152 7.53 7.99 17.49
N LYS A 153 6.74 7.10 16.86
CA LYS A 153 5.27 7.11 16.92
C LYS A 153 4.78 6.90 18.36
N GLU A 154 5.37 5.96 19.10
CA GLU A 154 5.03 5.69 20.49
C GLU A 154 5.46 6.80 21.44
N LEU A 155 6.66 7.37 21.26
CA LEU A 155 7.15 8.48 22.07
C LEU A 155 6.22 9.69 21.98
N ASN A 156 5.74 10.02 20.77
CA ASN A 156 4.75 11.08 20.54
C ASN A 156 3.41 10.83 21.26
N LYS A 157 3.03 9.56 21.49
CA LYS A 157 1.83 9.22 22.28
C LYS A 157 2.07 9.38 23.77
N VAL A 158 3.28 9.08 24.25
CA VAL A 158 3.66 9.24 25.66
C VAL A 158 3.75 10.72 26.04
N THR A 159 4.34 11.55 25.18
CA THR A 159 4.49 13.00 25.43
C THR A 159 3.16 13.75 25.40
N LYS A 160 2.22 13.39 24.50
CA LYS A 160 0.88 14.00 24.45
C LYS A 160 -0.06 13.60 25.60
N LYS A 161 0.30 12.59 26.40
CA LYS A 161 -0.48 12.12 27.56
C LYS A 161 -0.02 12.73 28.88
N LYS A 162 1.10 13.46 28.89
CA LYS A 162 1.56 14.27 30.03
C LYS A 162 1.05 15.70 29.86
#